data_AF-A0A6G1JXP7-F1
#
_entry.id   AF-A0A6G1JXP7-F1
#
_cell.length_a   1.000
_cell.length_b   1.000
_cell.length_c   1.000
_cell.angle_alpha   90.00
_cell.angle_beta   90.00
_cell.angle_gamma   90.00
#
_symmetry.space_group_name_H-M   'P 1'
#
loop_
_entity.id
_entity.type
_entity.pdbx_description
1 polymer ?
#
loop_
_entity_poly.entity_id
_entity_poly.type
_entity_poly.pdbx_seq_one_letter_code
_entity_poly.pdbx_strand_id
1 'polypeptide(L)'
;MSSPPFRFLDLPKEIRLMVYEHLPLLLKHHKVLLPFNSSADEPMCEITLIVRCLPMGILRTCRTIFKEANTIMQKRAWSWVMEADKPVRIIFQIPEGLAGSQRANQFALGANNGYDNDVVKETTMRVIGCMAGLCDVIRLRVENPADMLMVC
;
A
#
# COMPACT_ATOMS: atom_id res chain seq x y z
N MET A 1 -14.06 25.20 33.10
CA MET A 1 -13.45 24.18 33.99
C MET A 1 -13.06 23.00 33.13
N SER A 2 -11.78 22.65 33.05
CA SER A 2 -11.30 21.49 32.29
C SER A 2 -11.57 20.21 33.07
N SER A 3 -12.20 19.22 32.46
CA SER A 3 -12.32 17.88 33.04
C SER A 3 -10.94 17.23 33.17
N PRO A 4 -10.71 16.40 34.19
CA PRO A 4 -9.45 15.66 34.31
C PRO A 4 -9.28 14.71 33.12
N PRO A 5 -8.04 14.49 32.64
CA PRO A 5 -7.78 13.58 31.54
C PRO A 5 -8.12 12.13 31.94
N PHE A 6 -8.70 11.39 30.99
CA PHE A 6 -9.02 9.99 31.17
C PHE A 6 -7.75 9.13 31.25
N ARG A 7 -7.64 8.30 32.30
CA ARG A 7 -6.50 7.42 32.54
C ARG A 7 -6.80 6.02 32.03
N PHE A 8 -6.30 5.70 30.83
CA PHE A 8 -6.55 4.40 30.19
C PHE A 8 -6.08 3.19 31.02
N LEU A 9 -4.97 3.31 31.75
CA LEU A 9 -4.44 2.23 32.59
C LEU A 9 -5.23 1.98 33.88
N ASP A 10 -6.10 2.92 34.28
CA ASP A 10 -6.97 2.76 35.44
C ASP A 10 -8.20 1.88 35.12
N LEU A 11 -8.43 1.57 33.83
CA LEU A 11 -9.45 0.61 33.42
C LEU A 11 -9.09 -0.81 33.87
N PRO A 12 -10.08 -1.66 34.22
CA PRO A 12 -9.87 -3.10 34.35
C PRO A 12 -9.27 -3.70 33.08
N LYS A 13 -8.45 -4.75 33.24
CA LYS A 13 -7.71 -5.38 32.14
C LYS A 13 -8.66 -5.86 31.04
N GLU A 14 -9.79 -6.42 31.42
CA GLU A 14 -10.82 -6.96 30.54
C GLU A 14 -11.32 -5.88 29.57
N ILE A 15 -11.56 -4.66 30.08
CA ILE A 15 -11.99 -3.52 29.27
C ILE A 15 -10.87 -3.07 28.32
N ARG A 16 -9.61 -3.06 28.77
CA ARG A 16 -8.48 -2.73 27.89
C ARG A 16 -8.34 -3.72 26.74
N LEU A 17 -8.53 -5.02 27.01
CA LEU A 17 -8.51 -6.06 25.97
C LEU A 17 -9.63 -5.84 24.95
N MET A 18 -10.85 -5.53 25.39
CA MET A 18 -11.96 -5.18 24.49
C MET A 18 -11.61 -3.97 23.61
N VAL A 19 -10.93 -2.95 24.15
CA VAL A 19 -10.48 -1.79 23.34
C VAL A 19 -9.50 -2.23 22.26
N TYR A 20 -8.52 -3.09 22.57
CA TYR A 20 -7.56 -3.58 21.57
C TYR A 20 -8.22 -4.41 20.46
N GLU A 21 -9.23 -5.22 20.79
CA GLU A 21 -10.02 -6.00 19.82
C GLU A 21 -10.78 -5.10 18.84
N HIS A 22 -11.25 -3.94 19.30
CA HIS A 22 -12.03 -2.99 18.51
C HIS A 22 -11.19 -1.89 17.86
N LEU A 23 -9.86 -1.96 17.92
CA LEU A 23 -9.03 -1.00 17.20
C LEU A 23 -9.33 -1.02 15.69
N PRO A 24 -9.42 0.14 15.03
CA PRO A 24 -9.80 0.23 13.64
C PRO A 24 -8.75 -0.42 12.74
N LEU A 25 -9.20 -1.19 11.74
CA LEU A 25 -8.36 -1.66 10.65
C LEU A 25 -8.33 -0.57 9.58
N LEU A 26 -7.14 -0.25 9.08
CA LEU A 26 -6.96 0.87 8.15
C LEU A 26 -6.59 0.35 6.76
N LEU A 27 -7.08 1.04 5.73
CA LEU A 27 -6.60 0.93 4.36
C LEU A 27 -5.83 2.21 4.04
N LYS A 28 -4.57 2.10 3.62
CA LYS A 28 -3.77 3.24 3.18
C LYS A 28 -3.59 3.21 1.68
N HIS A 29 -3.83 4.36 1.05
CA HIS A 29 -3.64 4.55 -0.37
C HIS A 29 -2.37 5.38 -0.55
N HIS A 30 -1.30 4.73 -1.00
CA HIS A 30 -0.05 5.39 -1.35
C HIS A 30 -0.08 5.73 -2.83
N LYS A 31 -0.19 7.01 -3.13
CA LYS A 31 -0.18 7.53 -4.49
C LYS A 31 1.25 7.91 -4.86
N VAL A 32 1.74 7.38 -5.97
CA VAL A 32 3.05 7.70 -6.54
C VAL A 32 2.82 8.21 -7.96
N LEU A 33 3.31 9.41 -8.23
CA LEU A 33 3.33 9.97 -9.58
C LEU A 33 4.67 9.64 -10.21
N LEU A 34 4.64 8.92 -11.32
CA LEU A 34 5.84 8.60 -12.09
C LEU A 34 5.90 9.48 -13.33
N PRO A 35 7.02 10.19 -13.57
CA PRO A 35 7.25 10.87 -14.83
C PRO A 35 7.40 9.81 -15.92
N PHE A 36 6.56 9.90 -16.95
CA PHE A 36 6.63 8.99 -18.08
C PHE A 36 7.79 9.33 -19.01
N ASN A 37 8.06 10.63 -19.17
CA ASN A 37 9.00 11.17 -20.15
C ASN A 37 9.94 12.19 -19.49
N SER A 38 11.02 12.54 -20.19
CA SER A 38 12.04 13.48 -19.68
C SER A 38 11.60 14.95 -19.74
N SER A 39 10.44 15.26 -20.33
CA SER A 39 9.91 16.62 -20.41
C SER A 39 9.07 16.95 -19.17
N ALA A 40 9.17 18.19 -18.69
CA ALA A 40 8.49 18.62 -17.46
C ALA A 40 6.96 18.80 -17.62
N ASP A 41 6.46 18.84 -18.85
CA ASP A 41 5.07 19.20 -19.18
C ASP A 41 4.18 17.99 -19.54
N GLU A 42 4.72 16.77 -19.51
CA GLU A 42 4.00 15.58 -19.96
C GLU A 42 3.26 14.83 -18.85
N PRO A 43 2.21 14.06 -19.21
CA PRO A 43 1.29 13.52 -18.23
C PRO A 43 1.96 12.44 -17.38
N MET A 44 1.87 12.60 -16.05
CA MET A 44 2.39 11.64 -15.08
C MET A 44 1.47 10.43 -14.97
N CYS A 45 2.06 9.24 -14.87
CA CYS A 45 1.30 8.04 -14.51
C CYS A 45 1.09 8.02 -13.00
N GLU A 46 -0.15 7.92 -12.57
CA GLU A 46 -0.50 7.76 -11.16
C GLU A 46 -0.62 6.27 -10.83
N ILE A 47 0.24 5.82 -9.93
CA ILE A 47 0.16 4.49 -9.32
C ILE A 47 -0.41 4.66 -7.92
N THR A 48 -1.57 4.04 -7.66
CA THR A 48 -2.13 3.94 -6.31
C THR A 48 -1.89 2.54 -5.76
N LEU A 49 -1.02 2.45 -4.77
CA LEU A 49 -0.78 1.25 -3.97
C LEU A 49 -1.74 1.25 -2.77
N ILE A 50 -2.61 0.26 -2.70
CA ILE A 50 -3.57 0.08 -1.60
C ILE A 50 -3.05 -1.03 -0.68
N VAL A 51 -2.71 -0.64 0.55
CA VAL A 51 -2.21 -1.55 1.58
C VAL A 51 -3.15 -1.63 2.77
N ARG A 52 -3.21 -2.81 3.38
CA ARG A 52 -3.93 -3.09 4.61
C ARG A 52 -2.99 -2.84 5.79
N CYS A 53 -3.42 -2.02 6.76
CA CYS A 53 -2.62 -1.61 7.90
C CYS A 53 -3.35 -1.84 9.23
N LEU A 54 -2.57 -2.02 10.30
CA LEU A 54 -3.06 -2.02 11.68
C LEU A 54 -2.45 -0.83 12.46
N PRO A 55 -3.13 -0.30 13.49
CA PRO A 55 -2.65 0.80 14.31
C PRO A 55 -1.58 0.32 15.30
N MET A 56 -0.41 -0.10 14.79
CA MET A 56 0.68 -0.69 15.57
C MET A 56 1.34 0.30 16.54
N GLY A 57 1.04 1.60 16.43
CA GLY A 57 1.52 2.63 17.36
C GLY A 57 1.17 2.35 18.83
N ILE A 58 0.06 1.64 19.10
CA ILE A 58 -0.33 1.26 20.47
C ILE A 58 0.73 0.38 21.16
N LEU A 59 1.42 -0.47 20.40
CA LEU A 59 2.47 -1.36 20.91
C LEU A 59 3.71 -0.59 21.37
N ARG A 60 3.89 0.66 20.90
CA ARG A 60 5.05 1.49 21.25
C ARG A 60 4.85 2.34 22.50
N THR A 61 3.68 2.28 23.14
CA THR A 61 3.33 3.16 24.26
C THR A 61 4.07 2.78 25.56
N CYS A 62 3.77 1.62 26.15
CA CYS A 62 4.44 1.12 27.35
C CYS A 62 4.48 -0.41 27.38
N ARG A 63 5.31 -0.98 28.26
CA ARG A 63 5.50 -2.45 28.36
C ARG A 63 4.22 -3.21 28.73
N THR A 64 3.36 -2.62 29.57
CA THR A 64 2.08 -3.24 29.96
C THR A 64 1.14 -3.35 28.77
N ILE A 65 0.92 -2.24 28.06
CA ILE A 65 0.09 -2.20 26.85
C ILE A 65 0.67 -3.12 25.78
N PHE A 66 1.99 -3.10 25.56
CA PHE A 66 2.65 -4.01 24.63
C PHE A 66 2.32 -5.48 24.93
N LYS A 67 2.52 -5.93 26.18
CA LYS A 67 2.26 -7.33 26.56
C LYS A 67 0.79 -7.73 26.36
N GLU A 68 -0.15 -6.84 26.66
CA GLU A 68 -1.58 -7.11 26.51
C GLU A 68 -2.02 -7.11 25.05
N ALA A 69 -1.63 -6.09 24.29
CA ALA A 69 -2.11 -5.85 22.94
C ALA A 69 -1.37 -6.69 21.88
N ASN A 70 -0.10 -7.07 22.10
CA ASN A 70 0.72 -7.72 21.08
C ASN A 70 0.09 -9.02 20.56
N THR A 71 -0.43 -9.88 21.44
CA THR A 71 -1.06 -11.15 21.03
C THR A 71 -2.30 -10.91 20.15
N ILE A 72 -3.11 -9.90 20.50
CA ILE A 72 -4.30 -9.53 19.71
C ILE A 72 -3.87 -8.95 18.37
N MET A 73 -2.91 -8.02 18.36
CA MET A 73 -2.41 -7.38 17.14
C MET A 73 -1.76 -8.37 16.19
N GLN A 74 -0.97 -9.34 16.68
CA GLN A 74 -0.36 -10.39 15.85
C GLN A 74 -1.42 -11.28 15.18
N LYS A 75 -2.43 -11.73 15.94
CA LYS A 75 -3.55 -12.51 15.39
C LYS A 75 -4.31 -11.73 14.32
N ARG A 76 -4.55 -10.44 14.56
CA ARG A 76 -5.22 -9.56 13.59
C ARG A 76 -4.33 -9.28 12.38
N ALA A 77 -3.02 -9.09 12.54
CA ALA A 77 -2.09 -8.92 11.43
C ALA A 77 -2.08 -10.16 10.51
N TRP A 78 -2.07 -11.35 11.08
CA TRP A 78 -2.13 -12.59 10.31
C TRP A 78 -3.44 -12.72 9.53
N SER A 79 -4.57 -12.47 10.18
CA SER A 79 -5.90 -12.60 9.56
C SER A 79 -6.29 -11.46 8.62
N TRP A 80 -5.76 -10.24 8.83
CA TRP A 80 -6.14 -9.07 8.04
C TRP A 80 -5.10 -8.61 7.03
N VAL A 81 -3.81 -8.86 7.24
CA VAL A 81 -2.75 -8.39 6.30
C VAL A 81 -2.20 -9.54 5.48
N MET A 82 -1.99 -10.70 6.11
CA MET A 82 -1.36 -11.87 5.47
C MET A 82 -2.36 -12.85 4.85
N GLU A 83 -3.66 -12.54 4.90
CA GLU A 83 -4.70 -13.34 4.27
C GLU A 83 -4.48 -13.40 2.75
N ALA A 84 -4.23 -14.60 2.24
CA ALA A 84 -3.84 -14.87 0.86
C ALA A 84 -4.89 -14.38 -0.16
N ASP A 85 -6.17 -14.46 0.19
CA ASP A 85 -7.29 -14.10 -0.70
C ASP A 85 -7.44 -12.58 -0.92
N LYS A 86 -6.68 -11.75 -0.19
CA LYS A 86 -6.79 -10.28 -0.24
C LYS A 86 -5.43 -9.62 -0.47
N PRO A 87 -4.75 -9.91 -1.59
CA PRO A 87 -3.41 -9.39 -1.83
C PRO A 87 -3.38 -7.86 -1.85
N VAL A 88 -2.17 -7.31 -1.69
CA VAL A 88 -1.89 -5.88 -1.93
C VAL A 88 -2.40 -5.52 -3.33
N ARG A 89 -3.13 -4.41 -3.44
CA ARG A 89 -3.72 -3.97 -4.71
C ARG A 89 -2.94 -2.79 -5.28
N ILE A 90 -2.74 -2.81 -6.58
CA ILE A 90 -2.04 -1.74 -7.30
C ILE A 90 -2.97 -1.31 -8.44
N ILE A 91 -3.29 -0.02 -8.46
CA ILE A 91 -4.12 0.60 -9.49
C ILE A 91 -3.23 1.53 -10.31
N PHE A 92 -3.24 1.33 -11.61
CA PHE A 92 -2.55 2.19 -12.57
C PHE A 92 -3.58 3.07 -13.27
N GLN A 93 -3.36 4.38 -13.22
CA GLN A 93 -4.15 5.33 -13.99
C GLN A 93 -3.31 5.83 -15.16
N ILE A 94 -3.75 5.45 -16.36
CA ILE A 94 -3.14 5.89 -17.60
C ILE A 94 -3.79 7.23 -17.99
N PRO A 95 -3.01 8.28 -18.26
CA PRO A 95 -3.55 9.56 -18.71
C PRO A 95 -4.36 9.41 -20.00
N GLU A 96 -5.50 10.10 -20.09
CA GLU A 96 -6.41 10.01 -21.25
C GLU A 96 -5.73 10.38 -22.59
N GLY A 97 -4.69 11.23 -22.55
CA GLY A 97 -3.90 11.61 -23.73
C GLY A 97 -3.06 10.48 -24.33
N LEU A 98 -2.72 9.44 -23.55
CA LEU A 98 -1.99 8.25 -24.02
C LEU A 98 -2.94 7.13 -24.50
N ALA A 99 -4.21 7.19 -24.11
CA ALA A 99 -5.23 6.22 -24.51
C ALA A 99 -5.77 6.43 -25.94
N GLY A 100 -5.23 7.42 -26.68
CA GLY A 100 -5.63 7.83 -28.03
C GLY A 100 -5.48 6.79 -29.16
N SER A 101 -5.15 5.52 -28.85
CA SER A 101 -5.16 4.41 -29.81
C SER A 101 -6.17 3.31 -29.43
N GLN A 102 -7.28 3.65 -28.77
CA GLN A 102 -8.42 2.72 -28.62
C GLN A 102 -9.13 2.34 -29.95
N ARG A 103 -8.59 2.73 -31.11
CA ARG A 103 -8.94 2.10 -32.39
C ARG A 103 -8.22 0.77 -32.67
N ALA A 104 -7.33 0.31 -31.78
CA ALA A 104 -6.61 -0.95 -31.97
C ALA A 104 -7.41 -2.22 -31.60
N ASN A 105 -8.57 -2.11 -30.92
CA ASN A 105 -9.42 -3.27 -30.62
C ASN A 105 -10.41 -3.63 -31.75
N GLN A 106 -10.32 -2.99 -32.93
CA GLN A 106 -11.18 -3.33 -34.08
C GLN A 106 -10.44 -3.75 -35.36
N PHE A 107 -9.11 -3.85 -35.37
CA PHE A 107 -8.35 -4.28 -36.55
C PHE A 107 -7.23 -5.27 -36.21
N ALA A 108 -7.61 -6.45 -35.70
CA ALA A 108 -6.74 -7.63 -35.67
C ALA A 108 -6.82 -8.44 -36.98
N LEU A 109 -6.98 -7.75 -38.12
CA LEU A 109 -6.76 -8.30 -39.45
C LEU A 109 -6.02 -7.25 -40.30
N GLY A 110 -4.69 -7.25 -40.19
CA GLY A 110 -3.76 -6.75 -41.20
C GLY A 110 -3.50 -5.24 -41.26
N ALA A 111 -2.44 -4.77 -40.61
CA ALA A 111 -1.66 -3.64 -41.10
C ALA A 111 -0.26 -3.60 -40.46
N ASN A 112 0.77 -3.74 -41.29
CA ASN A 112 2.18 -3.56 -40.98
C ASN A 112 2.50 -2.07 -40.80
N ASN A 113 2.24 -1.48 -39.63
CA ASN A 113 2.81 -0.17 -39.26
C ASN A 113 3.78 -0.36 -38.09
N GLY A 114 5.07 -0.48 -38.43
CA GLY A 114 6.16 -0.85 -37.52
C GLY A 114 6.68 0.27 -36.62
N TYR A 115 5.87 1.25 -36.21
CA TYR A 115 6.37 2.44 -35.49
C TYR A 115 5.73 2.75 -34.13
N ASP A 116 4.82 1.92 -33.61
CA ASP A 116 4.12 2.22 -32.33
C ASP A 116 4.30 1.14 -31.24
N ASN A 117 5.05 0.07 -31.54
CA ASN A 117 5.30 -1.00 -30.56
C ASN A 117 6.43 -0.68 -29.58
N ASP A 118 7.33 0.26 -29.91
CA ASP A 118 8.50 0.53 -29.08
C ASP A 118 8.18 1.40 -27.87
N VAL A 119 7.26 2.36 -28.00
CA VAL A 119 6.83 3.23 -26.89
C VAL A 119 6.08 2.44 -25.82
N VAL A 120 5.18 1.52 -26.23
CA VAL A 120 4.44 0.65 -25.31
C VAL A 120 5.37 -0.33 -24.59
N LYS A 121 6.38 -0.89 -25.29
CA LYS A 121 7.40 -1.75 -24.68
C LYS A 121 8.25 -0.99 -23.67
N GLU A 122 8.74 0.19 -24.02
CA GLU A 122 9.56 1.00 -23.12
C GLU A 122 8.79 1.40 -21.87
N THR A 123 7.53 1.84 -22.04
CA THR A 123 6.60 2.12 -20.94
C THR A 123 6.44 0.92 -20.01
N THR A 124 6.15 -0.24 -20.59
CA THR A 124 5.93 -1.48 -19.84
C THR A 124 7.19 -1.85 -19.06
N MET A 125 8.37 -1.74 -19.67
CA MET A 125 9.66 -2.01 -19.01
C MET A 125 9.96 -1.02 -17.90
N ARG A 126 9.64 0.27 -18.04
CA ARG A 126 9.78 1.27 -16.97
C ARG A 126 8.87 0.97 -15.79
N VAL A 127 7.60 0.63 -16.04
CA VAL A 127 6.66 0.23 -14.98
C VAL A 127 7.14 -1.04 -14.28
N ILE A 128 7.57 -2.06 -15.03
CA ILE A 128 8.14 -3.30 -14.46
C ILE A 128 9.38 -2.98 -13.62
N GLY A 129 10.27 -2.11 -14.10
CA GLY A 129 11.47 -1.69 -13.37
C GLY A 129 11.14 -0.95 -12.07
N CYS A 130 10.18 -0.03 -12.10
CA CYS A 130 9.69 0.66 -10.90
C CYS A 130 9.06 -0.33 -9.92
N MET A 131 8.26 -1.28 -10.41
CA MET A 131 7.62 -2.30 -9.59
C MET A 131 8.64 -3.25 -8.96
N ALA A 132 9.66 -3.67 -9.73
CA ALA A 132 10.76 -4.48 -9.21
C ALA A 132 11.53 -3.73 -8.12
N GLY A 133 11.89 -2.47 -8.34
CA GLY A 133 12.54 -1.64 -7.33
C GLY A 133 11.67 -1.43 -6.08
N LEU A 134 10.36 -1.25 -6.25
CA LEU A 134 9.43 -1.14 -5.13
C LEU A 134 9.33 -2.46 -4.34
N CYS A 135 9.26 -3.59 -5.05
CA CYS A 135 9.27 -4.92 -4.46
C CYS A 135 10.57 -5.19 -3.70
N ASP A 136 11.73 -4.78 -4.23
CA ASP A 136 13.02 -4.93 -3.56
C ASP A 136 13.11 -4.07 -2.30
N VAL A 137 12.64 -2.81 -2.35
CA VAL A 137 12.58 -1.95 -1.17
C VAL A 137 11.63 -2.53 -0.10
N ILE A 138 10.49 -3.06 -0.52
CA ILE A 138 9.56 -3.74 0.40
C ILE A 138 10.23 -4.98 0.99
N ARG A 139 10.86 -5.81 0.16
CA ARG A 139 11.54 -7.05 0.59
C ARG A 139 12.67 -6.78 1.57
N LEU A 140 13.53 -5.80 1.28
CA LEU A 140 14.62 -5.38 2.18
C LEU A 140 14.08 -4.87 3.53
N ARG A 141 12.91 -4.22 3.53
CA ARG A 141 12.25 -3.80 4.78
C ARG A 141 11.56 -4.95 5.53
N VAL A 142 11.11 -5.98 4.82
CA VAL A 142 10.52 -7.18 5.41
C VAL A 142 11.58 -8.08 6.04
N GLU A 143 12.77 -8.16 5.43
CA GLU A 143 13.90 -8.96 5.95
C GLU A 143 14.47 -8.40 7.27
N ASN A 144 14.15 -7.16 7.62
CA ASN A 144 14.46 -6.59 8.93
C ASN A 144 13.20 -6.60 9.84
N PRO A 145 13.05 -7.60 10.74
CA PRO A 145 11.84 -7.76 11.55
C PRO A 145 11.57 -6.57 12.49
N ALA A 146 12.59 -5.74 12.77
CA ALA A 146 12.43 -4.50 13.53
C ALA A 146 11.69 -3.41 12.74
N ASP A 147 11.82 -3.38 11.41
CA ASP A 147 11.22 -2.37 10.54
C ASP A 147 9.83 -2.77 10.03
N MET A 148 9.51 -4.07 10.01
CA MET A 148 8.19 -4.57 9.60
C MET A 148 7.04 -3.99 10.46
N LEU A 149 7.33 -3.60 11.71
CA LEU A 149 6.38 -2.94 12.62
C LEU A 149 6.20 -1.43 12.36
N MET A 150 7.04 -0.82 11.52
CA MET A 150 7.10 0.63 11.28
C MET A 150 6.54 1.07 9.91
N VAL A 151 6.22 0.12 9.02
CA VAL A 151 5.72 0.44 7.66
C VAL A 151 4.19 0.64 7.62
N CYS A 152 3.48 0.44 8.74
CA CYS A 152 2.06 0.78 8.87
C CYS A 152 1.84 2.14 9.51
#